data_AF-A0A4U1JK46-F1
#
_entry.id   AF-A0A4U1JK46-F1
#
_cell.length_a   1.000
_cell.length_b   1.000
_cell.length_c   1.000
_cell.angle_alpha   90.00
_cell.angle_beta   90.00
_cell.angle_gamma   90.00
#
_symmetry.space_group_name_H-M   'P 1'
#
loop_
_entity.id
_entity.type
_entity.pdbx_description
1 polymer ?
#
loop_
_entity_poly.entity_id
_entity_poly.type
_entity_poly.pdbx_seq_one_letter_code
_entity_poly.pdbx_strand_id
1 'polypeptide(L)'
;MAERDVRTRGGARNQGEGWFLASYFLPVPDAHADPHEDDGHAPAPFLLVASHRFAHNGAVPPALATRPLDPPADLTIPAPGSETAKGVLSRALGRLVPELLGVGQGLALSPEARADLVVFQALVREVARKNVGALPSVLRRTAMGTLVRCLRAPRADSEAWVRELVGVFLLHLARASALPRAIRQKAPPRQLVSTTAGISIGLPEDTRAVVFENEGKIVVERADGVKTLSLQALEAAPPGYSETRVGLTVSRPFFSIDGSTVLALADTNPLAMVEAHPDKEGNAIDLGGKDVSEWTRSLADALGLVQEHLPDLRGEIELFVQQIVPVGYHAEKHLSASYQEAIGTIYMSLHPSLMTMAEAVIHEFSHNKINALFEIDSVLENAFSPLYTSPVRPDPRPLHGVLLAVHAFLPVARLYERMIEAGHPLAKAPGFSERFARIRQINAEGAEVVLGNGRPTRVGKAVLDEIQRWHDHYKKMDA
;
A
#
# COMPACT_ATOMS: atom_id res chain seq x y z
N MET A 1 -49.60 -24.95 39.48
CA MET A 1 -50.63 -24.88 38.42
C MET A 1 -49.91 -24.42 37.17
N ALA A 2 -49.31 -25.35 36.43
CA ALA A 2 -49.96 -26.11 35.36
C ALA A 2 -50.33 -25.18 34.19
N GLU A 3 -49.44 -25.05 33.20
CA GLU A 3 -49.33 -25.90 32.00
C GLU A 3 -50.37 -25.54 30.93
N ARG A 4 -49.89 -25.04 29.77
CA ARG A 4 -49.99 -25.66 28.42
C ARG A 4 -49.72 -24.60 27.34
N ASP A 5 -48.63 -24.71 26.57
CA ASP A 5 -48.42 -25.59 25.39
C ASP A 5 -49.03 -24.96 24.12
N VAL A 6 -48.43 -24.94 22.91
CA VAL A 6 -47.28 -25.66 22.37
C VAL A 6 -46.99 -25.16 20.94
N ARG A 7 -45.69 -25.11 20.56
CA ARG A 7 -45.09 -25.41 19.22
C ARG A 7 -45.47 -24.52 17.99
N THR A 8 -44.64 -24.28 16.97
CA THR A 8 -43.49 -25.03 16.38
C THR A 8 -42.74 -24.16 15.34
N ARG A 9 -41.41 -24.26 15.33
CA ARG A 9 -40.48 -24.61 14.21
C ARG A 9 -39.74 -23.53 13.39
N GLY A 10 -38.43 -23.79 13.26
CA GLY A 10 -37.51 -23.41 12.17
C GLY A 10 -36.59 -22.23 12.55
N GLY A 11 -35.28 -22.34 12.81
CA GLY A 11 -34.30 -23.34 12.42
C GLY A 11 -33.42 -22.82 11.28
N ALA A 12 -32.41 -22.01 11.60
CA ALA A 12 -31.20 -21.85 10.78
C ALA A 12 -30.05 -21.33 11.66
N ARG A 13 -29.09 -22.23 11.91
CA ARG A 13 -27.77 -21.93 12.46
C ARG A 13 -27.01 -21.08 11.44
N ASN A 14 -26.30 -20.05 11.89
CA ASN A 14 -25.07 -19.64 11.21
C ASN A 14 -23.96 -19.58 12.25
N GLN A 15 -23.09 -20.58 12.16
CA GLN A 15 -21.79 -20.63 12.81
C GLN A 15 -20.81 -19.77 12.00
N GLY A 16 -19.90 -19.13 12.70
CA GLY A 16 -18.85 -18.27 12.15
C GLY A 16 -18.09 -17.68 13.32
N GLU A 17 -17.43 -18.57 14.05
CA GLU A 17 -16.74 -18.33 15.32
C GLU A 17 -15.68 -17.23 15.17
N GLY A 18 -15.77 -16.23 16.06
CA GLY A 18 -14.71 -15.26 16.28
C GLY A 18 -13.55 -15.92 17.02
N TRP A 19 -12.36 -15.85 16.43
CA TRP A 19 -11.13 -16.28 17.08
C TRP A 19 -10.44 -15.05 17.68
N PHE A 20 -10.64 -14.89 18.99
CA PHE A 20 -9.78 -14.11 19.89
C PHE A 20 -8.40 -14.77 19.96
N LEU A 21 -7.34 -13.97 20.20
CA LEU A 21 -6.23 -14.28 21.11
C LEU A 21 -5.27 -13.07 21.20
N ALA A 22 -5.28 -12.42 22.36
CA ALA A 22 -4.24 -11.50 22.83
C ALA A 22 -3.22 -12.31 23.65
N SER A 23 -1.95 -11.92 23.66
CA SER A 23 -0.98 -12.44 24.65
C SER A 23 0.15 -11.43 24.89
N TYR A 24 0.10 -10.78 26.04
CA TYR A 24 1.22 -10.18 26.75
C TYR A 24 1.81 -11.21 27.72
N PHE A 25 3.14 -11.24 27.89
CA PHE A 25 3.79 -11.48 29.18
C PHE A 25 5.24 -10.93 29.15
N LEU A 26 5.55 -10.00 30.05
CA LEU A 26 6.92 -9.69 30.49
C LEU A 26 7.13 -10.31 31.87
N PRO A 27 8.35 -10.73 32.25
CA PRO A 27 8.65 -11.12 33.62
C PRO A 27 8.70 -9.88 34.54
N VAL A 28 8.18 -10.03 35.75
CA VAL A 28 8.24 -9.03 36.83
C VAL A 28 9.63 -9.10 37.49
N PRO A 29 10.37 -7.99 37.64
CA PRO A 29 11.42 -7.90 38.66
C PRO A 29 10.84 -7.32 39.95
N ASP A 30 11.18 -7.96 41.07
CA ASP A 30 10.86 -7.53 42.41
C ASP A 30 11.32 -6.10 42.70
N ALA A 31 10.47 -5.36 43.41
CA ALA A 31 10.80 -4.07 43.98
C ALA A 31 11.87 -4.25 45.07
N HIS A 32 12.98 -3.50 44.97
CA HIS A 32 13.79 -2.88 46.04
C HIS A 32 15.26 -2.73 45.59
N ALA A 33 15.67 -1.56 45.09
CA ALA A 33 17.00 -0.95 45.28
C ALA A 33 17.13 0.43 44.60
N ASP A 34 18.02 1.25 45.16
CA ASP A 34 18.34 2.69 44.95
C ASP A 34 18.62 3.17 43.51
N PRO A 35 18.46 4.48 43.19
CA PRO A 35 18.73 5.04 41.88
C PRO A 35 20.13 5.68 41.82
N HIS A 36 21.18 4.89 41.61
CA HIS A 36 22.48 5.39 41.12
C HIS A 36 23.28 4.24 40.53
N GLU A 37 23.14 3.94 39.23
CA GLU A 37 24.22 3.40 38.41
C GLU A 37 23.86 3.48 36.91
N ASP A 38 24.86 3.93 36.14
CA ASP A 38 24.89 4.12 34.70
C ASP A 38 25.16 2.76 34.04
N ASP A 39 24.11 1.95 33.88
CA ASP A 39 24.21 0.64 33.24
C ASP A 39 23.80 0.71 31.78
N GLY A 40 24.79 0.52 30.91
CA GLY A 40 24.66 0.39 29.47
C GLY A 40 23.61 -0.65 29.09
N HIS A 41 22.40 -0.17 28.78
CA HIS A 41 21.36 -0.99 28.17
C HIS A 41 21.80 -1.38 26.76
N ALA A 42 21.98 -2.68 26.55
CA ALA A 42 21.93 -3.26 25.22
C ALA A 42 20.60 -2.85 24.56
N PRO A 43 20.61 -2.36 23.31
CA PRO A 43 19.38 -1.93 22.65
C PRO A 43 18.39 -3.10 22.58
N ALA A 44 17.14 -2.85 22.98
CA ALA A 44 16.06 -3.81 22.87
C ALA A 44 15.95 -4.36 21.44
N PRO A 45 15.54 -5.62 21.24
CA PRO A 45 15.46 -6.21 19.91
C PRO A 45 14.50 -5.42 19.02
N PHE A 46 15.02 -4.91 17.89
CA PHE A 46 14.24 -4.26 16.84
C PHE A 46 13.11 -5.17 16.35
N LEU A 47 11.86 -4.77 16.61
CA LEU A 47 10.65 -5.47 16.19
C LEU A 47 10.01 -4.69 15.03
N LEU A 48 10.14 -5.22 13.80
CA LEU A 48 9.36 -4.73 12.66
C LEU A 48 7.95 -5.32 12.77
N VAL A 49 6.98 -4.50 13.13
CA VAL A 49 5.57 -4.93 13.20
C VAL A 49 4.88 -4.54 11.89
N ALA A 50 4.85 -5.48 10.95
CA ALA A 50 4.15 -5.35 9.69
C ALA A 50 2.75 -5.96 9.78
N SER A 51 1.75 -5.22 9.32
CA SER A 51 0.35 -5.65 9.35
C SER A 51 -0.26 -5.78 7.95
N HIS A 52 -1.03 -6.86 7.74
CA HIS A 52 -1.67 -7.17 6.46
C HIS A 52 -3.10 -7.67 6.70
N ARG A 53 -4.11 -7.00 6.13
CA ARG A 53 -5.48 -7.56 6.00
C ARG A 53 -5.84 -7.71 4.53
N PHE A 54 -6.37 -8.89 4.21
CA PHE A 54 -7.01 -9.20 2.93
C PHE A 54 -8.47 -8.77 3.00
N ALA A 55 -8.84 -7.76 2.23
CA ALA A 55 -10.22 -7.34 2.15
C ALA A 55 -10.85 -7.98 0.89
N HIS A 56 -10.92 -9.32 0.92
CA HIS A 56 -11.40 -10.32 -0.07
C HIS A 56 -10.32 -11.28 -0.60
N ASN A 57 -10.39 -12.53 -0.13
CA ASN A 57 -9.97 -13.72 -0.87
C ASN A 57 -11.17 -14.33 -1.62
N GLY A 58 -11.96 -13.48 -2.29
CA GLY A 58 -12.83 -13.99 -3.34
C GLY A 58 -11.93 -14.51 -4.45
N ALA A 59 -12.20 -15.72 -4.96
CA ALA A 59 -11.45 -16.27 -6.09
C ALA A 59 -11.23 -15.17 -7.13
N VAL A 60 -9.97 -14.86 -7.39
CA VAL A 60 -9.54 -13.91 -8.41
C VAL A 60 -10.29 -14.31 -9.69
N PRO A 61 -11.22 -13.48 -10.21
CA PRO A 61 -11.95 -13.84 -11.42
C PRO A 61 -10.92 -14.15 -12.51
N PRO A 62 -11.12 -15.20 -13.33
CA PRO A 62 -10.17 -15.58 -14.35
C PRO A 62 -9.84 -14.37 -15.20
N ALA A 63 -8.56 -14.07 -15.34
CA ALA A 63 -8.07 -12.90 -16.04
C ALA A 63 -8.75 -12.80 -17.41
N LEU A 64 -9.34 -11.64 -17.73
CA LEU A 64 -9.67 -11.29 -19.10
C LEU A 64 -8.39 -11.42 -19.92
N ALA A 65 -8.38 -12.36 -20.87
CA ALA A 65 -7.22 -12.90 -21.57
C ALA A 65 -6.11 -11.87 -21.86
N THR A 66 -5.16 -11.73 -20.93
CA THR A 66 -3.86 -11.14 -21.16
C THR A 66 -2.89 -12.27 -21.55
N ARG A 67 -1.86 -11.94 -22.35
CA ARG A 67 -0.81 -12.93 -22.64
C ARG A 67 -0.23 -13.47 -21.32
N PRO A 68 0.06 -14.78 -21.22
CA PRO A 68 0.70 -15.36 -20.04
C PRO A 68 1.93 -14.53 -19.63
N LEU A 69 2.08 -14.27 -18.33
CA LEU A 69 3.30 -13.66 -17.80
C LEU A 69 4.47 -14.62 -18.01
N ASP A 70 5.58 -14.11 -18.56
CA ASP A 70 6.84 -14.86 -18.59
C ASP A 70 7.31 -15.06 -17.15
N PRO A 71 7.73 -16.28 -16.74
CA PRO A 71 8.04 -16.56 -15.35
C PRO A 71 9.10 -15.56 -14.81
N PRO A 72 8.78 -14.79 -13.76
CA PRO A 72 9.66 -13.70 -13.31
C PRO A 72 10.82 -14.29 -12.52
N ALA A 73 12.02 -14.27 -13.11
CA ALA A 73 13.18 -14.97 -12.58
C ALA A 73 13.92 -14.20 -11.46
N ASP A 74 13.70 -12.90 -11.34
CA ASP A 74 14.39 -11.97 -10.45
C ASP A 74 13.42 -10.95 -9.82
N LEU A 75 12.22 -11.44 -9.45
CA LEU A 75 11.20 -10.59 -8.85
C LEU A 75 11.59 -10.14 -7.46
N THR A 76 12.35 -10.90 -6.69
CA THR A 76 12.72 -10.57 -5.30
C THR A 76 13.84 -9.56 -5.29
N ILE A 77 14.97 -9.90 -5.90
CA ILE A 77 16.12 -9.01 -6.06
C ILE A 77 16.40 -8.89 -7.56
N PRO A 78 16.27 -7.70 -8.16
CA PRO A 78 16.45 -7.52 -9.60
C PRO A 78 17.89 -7.81 -10.02
N ALA A 79 18.05 -8.45 -11.17
CA ALA A 79 19.33 -8.48 -11.87
C ALA A 79 19.64 -7.09 -12.47
N PRO A 80 20.92 -6.78 -12.74
CA PRO A 80 21.29 -5.53 -13.39
C PRO A 80 20.52 -5.29 -14.70
N GLY A 81 19.82 -4.15 -14.79
CA GLY A 81 19.03 -3.76 -15.97
C GLY A 81 17.74 -4.55 -16.17
N SER A 82 17.25 -5.27 -15.16
CA SER A 82 16.02 -6.06 -15.27
C SER A 82 14.79 -5.20 -15.55
N GLU A 83 13.89 -5.71 -16.39
CA GLU A 83 12.55 -5.14 -16.63
C GLU A 83 11.43 -5.96 -16.00
N THR A 84 11.75 -6.96 -15.16
CA THR A 84 10.76 -7.90 -14.61
C THR A 84 9.66 -7.20 -13.83
N ALA A 85 9.99 -6.35 -12.85
CA ALA A 85 8.98 -5.64 -12.05
C ALA A 85 8.14 -4.68 -12.90
N LYS A 86 8.75 -4.04 -13.91
CA LYS A 86 8.02 -3.21 -14.90
C LYS A 86 7.04 -4.04 -15.72
N GLY A 87 7.44 -5.23 -16.16
CA GLY A 87 6.60 -6.16 -16.89
C GLY A 87 5.42 -6.69 -16.07
N VAL A 88 5.65 -6.96 -14.77
CA VAL A 88 4.61 -7.33 -13.80
C VAL A 88 3.65 -6.16 -13.58
N LEU A 89 4.16 -4.98 -13.21
CA LEU A 89 3.31 -3.80 -12.98
C LEU A 89 2.46 -3.45 -14.20
N SER A 90 3.04 -3.47 -15.40
CA SER A 90 2.33 -3.17 -16.65
C SER A 90 1.16 -4.12 -16.91
N ARG A 91 1.33 -5.41 -16.59
CA ARG A 91 0.26 -6.42 -16.73
C ARG A 91 -0.81 -6.27 -15.65
N ALA A 92 -0.41 -5.98 -14.41
CA ALA A 92 -1.35 -5.68 -13.32
C ALA A 92 -2.22 -4.47 -13.66
N LEU A 93 -1.62 -3.40 -14.21
CA LEU A 93 -2.36 -2.23 -14.71
C LEU A 93 -3.25 -2.57 -15.92
N GLY A 94 -2.76 -3.42 -16.83
CA GLY A 94 -3.53 -3.90 -17.99
C GLY A 94 -4.82 -4.62 -17.58
N ARG A 95 -4.80 -5.35 -16.45
CA ARG A 95 -6.00 -5.98 -15.86
C ARG A 95 -7.00 -4.96 -15.33
N LEU A 96 -6.54 -3.85 -14.76
CA LEU A 96 -7.44 -2.82 -14.22
C LEU A 96 -8.24 -2.09 -15.29
N VAL A 97 -7.74 -2.00 -16.54
CA VAL A 97 -8.43 -1.29 -17.63
C VAL A 97 -9.84 -1.84 -17.90
N PRO A 98 -10.04 -3.15 -18.15
CA PRO A 98 -11.39 -3.68 -18.30
C PRO A 98 -12.19 -3.67 -16.98
N GLU A 99 -11.55 -3.82 -15.82
CA GLU A 99 -12.22 -3.75 -14.52
C GLU A 99 -12.82 -2.37 -14.25
N LEU A 100 -12.15 -1.29 -14.68
CA LEU A 100 -12.64 0.10 -14.59
C LEU A 100 -14.02 0.26 -15.24
N LEU A 101 -14.26 -0.43 -16.36
CA LEU A 101 -15.56 -0.40 -17.06
C LEU A 101 -16.65 -1.20 -16.34
N GLY A 102 -16.26 -2.19 -15.52
CA GLY A 102 -17.16 -3.04 -14.74
C GLY A 102 -17.51 -2.48 -13.36
N VAL A 103 -16.83 -1.42 -12.91
CA VAL A 103 -17.10 -0.78 -11.61
C VAL A 103 -18.59 -0.44 -11.47
N GLY A 104 -19.15 -0.75 -10.30
CA GLY A 104 -20.54 -0.46 -9.93
C GLY A 104 -21.55 -1.57 -10.28
N GLN A 105 -21.11 -2.64 -10.95
CA GLN A 105 -21.95 -3.82 -11.16
C GLN A 105 -22.31 -4.44 -9.81
N GLY A 106 -23.62 -4.65 -9.56
CA GLY A 106 -24.11 -5.25 -8.31
C GLY A 106 -24.08 -4.33 -7.09
N LEU A 107 -23.62 -3.08 -7.20
CA LEU A 107 -23.63 -2.11 -6.10
C LEU A 107 -24.98 -1.40 -6.00
N ALA A 108 -25.48 -1.25 -4.77
CA ALA A 108 -26.58 -0.34 -4.45
C ALA A 108 -26.04 1.09 -4.45
N LEU A 109 -26.62 1.96 -5.28
CA LEU A 109 -26.16 3.34 -5.48
C LEU A 109 -27.38 4.25 -5.55
N SER A 110 -27.28 5.48 -5.03
CA SER A 110 -28.28 6.53 -5.24
C SER A 110 -28.53 6.80 -6.74
N PRO A 111 -29.70 7.35 -7.13
CA PRO A 111 -29.98 7.72 -8.51
C PRO A 111 -28.91 8.64 -9.13
N GLU A 112 -28.40 9.60 -8.37
CA GLU A 112 -27.36 10.54 -8.79
C GLU A 112 -26.01 9.84 -9.00
N ALA A 113 -25.57 9.03 -8.04
CA ALA A 113 -24.32 8.28 -8.15
C ALA A 113 -24.36 7.28 -9.31
N ARG A 114 -25.52 6.65 -9.54
CA ARG A 114 -25.73 5.76 -10.70
C ARG A 114 -25.69 6.52 -12.02
N ALA A 115 -26.30 7.70 -12.09
CA ALA A 115 -26.25 8.53 -13.28
C ALA A 115 -24.82 8.98 -13.62
N ASP A 116 -24.05 9.39 -12.61
CA ASP A 116 -22.65 9.76 -12.78
C ASP A 116 -21.80 8.59 -13.26
N LEU A 117 -22.01 7.39 -12.71
CA LEU A 117 -21.30 6.18 -13.12
C LEU A 117 -21.58 5.82 -14.59
N VAL A 118 -22.82 5.97 -15.07
CA VAL A 118 -23.16 5.73 -16.48
C VAL A 118 -22.41 6.72 -17.40
N VAL A 119 -22.35 8.00 -17.02
CA VAL A 119 -21.59 9.03 -17.75
C VAL A 119 -20.10 8.70 -17.73
N PHE A 120 -19.57 8.31 -16.57
CA PHE A 120 -18.18 7.89 -16.40
C PHE A 120 -17.82 6.70 -17.29
N GLN A 121 -18.61 5.63 -17.31
CA GLN A 121 -18.34 4.47 -18.16
C GLN A 121 -18.36 4.82 -19.66
N ALA A 122 -19.28 5.70 -20.09
CA ALA A 122 -19.28 6.20 -21.46
C ALA A 122 -18.02 7.02 -21.77
N LEU A 123 -17.58 7.86 -20.83
CA LEU A 123 -16.35 8.65 -20.94
C LEU A 123 -15.10 7.76 -21.01
N VAL A 124 -14.97 6.74 -20.15
CA VAL A 124 -13.85 5.79 -20.20
C VAL A 124 -13.74 5.13 -21.58
N ARG A 125 -14.86 4.70 -22.18
CA ARG A 125 -14.88 4.14 -23.55
C ARG A 125 -14.50 5.16 -24.62
N GLU A 126 -14.83 6.42 -24.43
CA GLU A 126 -14.45 7.50 -25.35
C GLU A 126 -12.96 7.81 -25.27
N VAL A 127 -12.42 7.94 -24.05
CA VAL A 127 -10.99 8.17 -23.78
C VAL A 127 -10.16 7.00 -24.30
N ALA A 128 -10.57 5.75 -24.05
CA ALA A 128 -9.90 4.56 -24.58
C ALA A 128 -9.71 4.58 -26.10
N ARG A 129 -10.71 5.12 -26.84
CA ARG A 129 -10.68 5.21 -28.30
C ARG A 129 -9.83 6.37 -28.82
N LYS A 130 -9.86 7.51 -28.14
CA LYS A 130 -9.18 8.74 -28.58
C LYS A 130 -7.73 8.85 -28.09
N ASN A 131 -7.42 8.30 -26.93
CA ASN A 131 -6.09 8.36 -26.32
C ASN A 131 -5.80 7.04 -25.57
N VAL A 132 -5.17 6.10 -26.28
CA VAL A 132 -4.85 4.77 -25.76
C VAL A 132 -3.92 4.79 -24.54
N GLY A 133 -3.13 5.85 -24.35
CA GLY A 133 -2.20 6.00 -23.22
C GLY A 133 -2.80 6.65 -21.97
N ALA A 134 -3.95 7.32 -22.08
CA ALA A 134 -4.55 8.06 -20.96
C ALA A 134 -5.03 7.13 -19.84
N LEU A 135 -5.72 6.02 -20.17
CA LEU A 135 -6.25 5.11 -19.15
C LEU A 135 -5.16 4.43 -18.33
N PRO A 136 -4.12 3.81 -18.93
CA PRO A 136 -3.01 3.25 -18.15
C PRO A 136 -2.30 4.31 -17.30
N SER A 137 -2.14 5.54 -17.80
CA SER A 137 -1.51 6.64 -17.05
C SER A 137 -2.31 7.05 -15.80
N VAL A 138 -3.65 7.10 -15.91
CA VAL A 138 -4.54 7.39 -14.78
C VAL A 138 -4.60 6.21 -13.81
N LEU A 139 -4.74 4.98 -14.31
CA LEU A 139 -4.80 3.77 -13.47
C LEU A 139 -3.49 3.46 -12.74
N ARG A 140 -2.36 3.96 -13.26
CA ARG A 140 -1.07 3.90 -12.56
C ARG A 140 -1.09 4.72 -11.27
N ARG A 141 -1.96 5.71 -11.12
CA ARG A 141 -2.04 6.53 -9.90
C ARG A 141 -2.65 5.73 -8.77
N THR A 142 -1.99 5.75 -7.60
CA THR A 142 -2.36 4.87 -6.48
C THR A 142 -3.84 4.98 -6.12
N ALA A 143 -4.37 6.20 -5.94
CA ALA A 143 -5.78 6.42 -5.63
C ALA A 143 -6.74 5.71 -6.62
N MET A 144 -6.45 5.79 -7.92
CA MET A 144 -7.27 5.18 -8.96
C MET A 144 -7.20 3.65 -8.92
N GLY A 145 -5.99 3.09 -8.87
CA GLY A 145 -5.82 1.64 -8.81
C GLY A 145 -6.44 1.03 -7.54
N THR A 146 -6.25 1.68 -6.39
CA THR A 146 -6.82 1.26 -5.10
C THR A 146 -8.34 1.24 -5.15
N LEU A 147 -8.98 2.32 -5.60
CA LEU A 147 -10.45 2.40 -5.65
C LEU A 147 -11.05 1.31 -6.55
N VAL A 148 -10.46 1.05 -7.73
CA VAL A 148 -10.93 -0.03 -8.62
C VAL A 148 -10.83 -1.40 -7.93
N ARG A 149 -9.71 -1.70 -7.25
CA ARG A 149 -9.53 -2.96 -6.54
C ARG A 149 -10.50 -3.10 -5.36
N CYS A 150 -10.67 -2.04 -4.56
CA CYS A 150 -11.61 -2.01 -3.45
C CYS A 150 -13.07 -2.19 -3.88
N LEU A 151 -13.42 -1.73 -5.09
CA LEU A 151 -14.75 -1.83 -5.67
C LEU A 151 -15.04 -3.17 -6.36
N ARG A 152 -14.13 -4.15 -6.33
CA ARG A 152 -14.36 -5.51 -6.85
C ARG A 152 -15.46 -6.25 -6.09
N ALA A 153 -15.76 -5.84 -4.85
CA ALA A 153 -16.81 -6.44 -4.05
C ALA A 153 -17.64 -5.39 -3.29
N PRO A 154 -18.95 -5.62 -3.10
CA PRO A 154 -19.81 -4.69 -2.38
C PRO A 154 -19.42 -4.54 -0.91
N ARG A 155 -19.43 -3.31 -0.41
CA ARG A 155 -19.25 -2.92 0.99
C ARG A 155 -20.19 -1.79 1.36
N ALA A 156 -20.32 -1.53 2.66
CA ALA A 156 -21.15 -0.43 3.17
C ALA A 156 -20.79 0.93 2.53
N ASP A 157 -19.50 1.20 2.36
CA ASP A 157 -19.01 2.48 1.83
C ASP A 157 -18.80 2.52 0.31
N SER A 158 -19.24 1.47 -0.41
CA SER A 158 -19.02 1.35 -1.86
C SER A 158 -19.50 2.55 -2.65
N GLU A 159 -20.61 3.18 -2.27
CA GLU A 159 -21.09 4.38 -2.97
C GLU A 159 -20.12 5.56 -2.81
N ALA A 160 -19.57 5.79 -1.62
CA ALA A 160 -18.60 6.85 -1.40
C ALA A 160 -17.35 6.65 -2.28
N TRP A 161 -16.88 5.42 -2.40
CA TRP A 161 -15.72 5.07 -3.23
C TRP A 161 -16.01 5.22 -4.72
N VAL A 162 -17.24 4.92 -5.18
CA VAL A 162 -17.65 5.21 -6.57
C VAL A 162 -17.65 6.71 -6.84
N ARG A 163 -18.22 7.51 -5.93
CA ARG A 163 -18.22 8.98 -6.06
C ARG A 163 -16.80 9.55 -6.13
N GLU A 164 -15.90 9.02 -5.29
CA GLU A 164 -14.48 9.40 -5.28
C GLU A 164 -13.77 8.98 -6.57
N LEU A 165 -13.93 7.73 -7.02
CA LEU A 165 -13.35 7.22 -8.26
C LEU A 165 -13.72 8.10 -9.45
N VAL A 166 -15.00 8.45 -9.58
CA VAL A 166 -15.48 9.34 -10.66
C VAL A 166 -14.85 10.71 -10.53
N GLY A 167 -14.88 11.32 -9.34
CA GLY A 167 -14.36 12.66 -9.11
C GLY A 167 -12.86 12.78 -9.38
N VAL A 168 -12.06 11.86 -8.87
CA VAL A 168 -10.60 11.83 -9.04
C VAL A 168 -10.23 11.53 -10.51
N PHE A 169 -10.97 10.65 -11.19
CA PHE A 169 -10.76 10.40 -12.62
C PHE A 169 -11.01 11.67 -13.46
N LEU A 170 -12.13 12.36 -13.22
CA LEU A 170 -12.47 13.60 -13.92
C LEU A 170 -11.44 14.70 -13.63
N LEU A 171 -10.97 14.78 -12.38
CA LEU A 171 -9.90 15.69 -11.98
C LEU A 171 -8.60 15.45 -12.76
N HIS A 172 -8.18 14.19 -12.89
CA HIS A 172 -6.99 13.83 -13.66
C HIS A 172 -7.12 14.18 -15.14
N LEU A 173 -8.27 13.89 -15.77
CA LEU A 173 -8.50 14.24 -17.17
C LEU A 173 -8.61 15.74 -17.40
N ALA A 174 -9.27 16.47 -16.49
CA ALA A 174 -9.37 17.93 -16.53
C ALA A 174 -8.00 18.59 -16.51
N ARG A 175 -7.14 18.16 -15.58
CA ARG A 175 -5.75 18.62 -15.45
C ARG A 175 -4.92 18.30 -16.70
N ALA A 176 -5.10 17.12 -17.27
CA ALA A 176 -4.39 16.69 -18.48
C ALA A 176 -4.98 17.27 -19.77
N SER A 177 -5.99 18.15 -19.69
CA SER A 177 -6.76 18.66 -20.83
C SER A 177 -7.26 17.56 -21.78
N ALA A 178 -7.65 16.42 -21.19
CA ALA A 178 -8.04 15.20 -21.89
C ALA A 178 -9.55 14.92 -21.81
N LEU A 179 -10.35 15.83 -21.23
CA LEU A 179 -11.80 15.72 -21.28
C LEU A 179 -12.30 16.06 -22.69
N PRO A 180 -13.20 15.25 -23.28
CA PRO A 180 -13.79 15.56 -24.59
C PRO A 180 -14.76 16.75 -24.53
N ARG A 181 -15.26 17.08 -23.34
CA ARG A 181 -16.22 18.14 -23.02
C ARG A 181 -16.26 18.35 -21.51
N ALA A 182 -16.86 19.44 -21.05
CA ALA A 182 -17.14 19.63 -19.63
C ALA A 182 -18.02 18.49 -19.09
N ILE A 183 -17.67 17.91 -17.94
CA ILE A 183 -18.42 16.83 -17.31
C ILE A 183 -18.90 17.27 -15.94
N ARG A 184 -20.21 17.14 -15.70
CA ARG A 184 -20.85 17.47 -14.42
C ARG A 184 -21.11 16.19 -13.63
N GLN A 185 -20.50 16.07 -12.45
CA GLN A 185 -20.76 15.04 -11.46
C GLN A 185 -21.83 15.54 -10.48
N LYS A 186 -22.94 14.80 -10.34
CA LYS A 186 -24.10 15.15 -9.49
C LYS A 186 -23.97 14.68 -8.05
N ALA A 187 -23.21 13.63 -7.81
CA ALA A 187 -22.91 13.08 -6.50
C ALA A 187 -21.39 13.15 -6.26
N PRO A 188 -20.82 14.34 -6.02
CA PRO A 188 -19.40 14.48 -5.76
C PRO A 188 -18.99 13.83 -4.43
N PRO A 189 -17.71 13.45 -4.28
CA PRO A 189 -17.17 13.02 -2.99
C PRO A 189 -17.07 14.20 -2.02
N ARG A 190 -16.77 13.94 -0.74
CA ARG A 190 -16.48 15.00 0.25
C ARG A 190 -15.10 15.63 0.07
N GLN A 191 -14.20 14.93 -0.61
CA GLN A 191 -12.84 15.37 -0.84
C GLN A 191 -12.38 14.91 -2.22
N LEU A 192 -11.65 15.78 -2.92
CA LEU A 192 -10.94 15.46 -4.15
C LEU A 192 -9.45 15.59 -3.87
N VAL A 193 -8.71 14.49 -4.01
CA VAL A 193 -7.26 14.46 -3.78
C VAL A 193 -6.57 14.03 -5.05
N SER A 194 -5.49 14.71 -5.41
CA SER A 194 -4.63 14.33 -6.52
C SER A 194 -3.17 14.43 -6.10
N THR A 195 -2.52 13.29 -5.90
CA THR A 195 -1.08 13.22 -5.60
C THR A 195 -0.25 13.85 -6.73
N THR A 196 -0.67 13.69 -7.99
CA THR A 196 0.03 14.28 -9.15
C THR A 196 -0.08 15.79 -9.24
N ALA A 197 -1.23 16.33 -8.86
CA ALA A 197 -1.37 17.78 -8.72
C ALA A 197 -0.83 18.24 -7.37
N GLY A 198 -0.62 17.30 -6.43
CA GLY A 198 -0.32 17.42 -5.00
C GLY A 198 -1.34 18.27 -4.20
N ILE A 199 -2.61 18.24 -4.60
CA ILE A 199 -3.67 19.09 -4.03
C ILE A 199 -4.71 18.20 -3.34
N SER A 200 -5.30 18.73 -2.27
CA SER A 200 -6.53 18.24 -1.68
C SER A 200 -7.58 19.36 -1.66
N ILE A 201 -8.81 19.05 -2.07
CA ILE A 201 -9.95 19.97 -2.11
C ILE A 201 -11.07 19.35 -1.27
N GLY A 202 -11.34 19.93 -0.11
CA GLY A 202 -12.51 19.64 0.70
C GLY A 202 -13.76 20.30 0.13
N LEU A 203 -14.78 19.49 -0.15
CA LEU A 203 -16.06 19.93 -0.69
C LEU A 203 -17.10 20.03 0.45
N PRO A 204 -17.78 21.17 0.62
CA PRO A 204 -18.86 21.34 1.60
C PRO A 204 -19.98 20.33 1.47
N GLU A 205 -20.67 20.04 2.59
CA GLU A 205 -21.81 19.12 2.60
C GLU A 205 -22.98 19.59 1.72
N ASP A 206 -23.11 20.89 1.48
CA ASP A 206 -24.16 21.48 0.62
C ASP A 206 -23.77 21.51 -0.88
N THR A 207 -22.67 20.87 -1.26
CA THR A 207 -22.24 20.73 -2.66
C THR A 207 -23.24 19.85 -3.42
N ARG A 208 -23.86 20.43 -4.46
CA ARG A 208 -24.87 19.77 -5.30
C ARG A 208 -24.28 19.11 -6.54
N ALA A 209 -23.19 19.66 -7.06
CA ALA A 209 -22.47 19.10 -8.20
C ALA A 209 -21.08 19.71 -8.33
N VAL A 210 -20.21 19.03 -9.06
CA VAL A 210 -18.93 19.56 -9.52
C VAL A 210 -18.82 19.40 -11.02
N VAL A 211 -18.54 20.48 -11.73
CA VAL A 211 -18.24 20.47 -13.17
C VAL A 211 -16.74 20.53 -13.37
N PHE A 212 -16.22 19.60 -14.15
CA PHE A 212 -14.81 19.51 -14.53
C PHE A 212 -14.66 19.96 -15.98
N GLU A 213 -13.74 20.89 -16.22
CA GLU A 213 -13.38 21.44 -17.53
C GLU A 213 -11.88 21.24 -17.77
N ASN A 214 -11.46 21.24 -19.04
CA ASN A 214 -10.03 21.19 -19.39
C ASN A 214 -9.27 22.40 -18.81
N GLU A 215 -7.94 22.33 -18.86
CA GLU A 215 -7.04 23.30 -18.21
C GLU A 215 -7.17 23.29 -16.67
N GLY A 216 -7.75 22.23 -16.11
CA GLY A 216 -7.89 22.05 -14.66
C GLY A 216 -8.89 23.01 -14.01
N LYS A 217 -9.89 23.49 -14.76
CA LYS A 217 -10.96 24.33 -14.20
C LYS A 217 -12.03 23.46 -13.53
N ILE A 218 -12.37 23.79 -12.28
CA ILE A 218 -13.35 23.09 -11.47
C ILE A 218 -14.41 24.08 -11.03
N VAL A 219 -15.68 23.77 -11.29
CA VAL A 219 -16.83 24.61 -10.91
C VAL A 219 -17.67 23.84 -9.90
N VAL A 220 -17.69 24.31 -8.67
CA VAL A 220 -18.45 23.73 -7.55
C VAL A 220 -19.81 24.44 -7.48
N GLU A 221 -20.88 23.68 -7.69
CA GLU A 221 -22.26 24.15 -7.56
C GLU A 221 -22.77 23.86 -6.15
N ARG A 222 -23.11 24.92 -5.41
CA ARG A 222 -23.61 24.85 -4.03
C ARG A 222 -25.00 25.48 -3.94
N ALA A 223 -25.67 25.34 -2.80
CA ALA A 223 -26.97 25.96 -2.57
C ALA A 223 -26.90 27.50 -2.56
N ASP A 224 -25.76 28.06 -2.12
CA ASP A 224 -25.50 29.51 -2.00
C ASP A 224 -24.90 30.14 -3.27
N GLY A 225 -24.66 29.36 -4.32
CA GLY A 225 -24.15 29.82 -5.61
C GLY A 225 -23.07 28.92 -6.20
N VAL A 226 -22.35 29.46 -7.19
CA VAL A 226 -21.31 28.75 -7.94
C VAL A 226 -19.93 29.29 -7.55
N LYS A 227 -18.97 28.39 -7.35
CA LYS A 227 -17.56 28.72 -7.08
C LYS A 227 -16.66 28.08 -8.12
N THR A 228 -15.70 28.83 -8.64
CA THR A 228 -14.76 28.35 -9.66
C THR A 228 -13.35 28.30 -9.08
N LEU A 229 -12.66 27.18 -9.28
CA LEU A 229 -11.27 26.95 -8.93
C LEU A 229 -10.47 26.69 -10.22
N SER A 230 -9.21 27.12 -10.23
CA SER A 230 -8.23 26.73 -11.24
C SER A 230 -7.14 25.90 -10.56
N LEU A 231 -6.98 24.65 -10.98
CA LEU A 231 -5.91 23.79 -10.47
C LEU A 231 -4.53 24.39 -10.72
N GLN A 232 -4.31 25.06 -11.85
CA GLN A 232 -3.02 25.70 -12.15
C GLN A 232 -2.65 26.77 -11.11
N ALA A 233 -3.62 27.59 -10.71
CA ALA A 233 -3.42 28.61 -9.67
C ALA A 233 -3.15 27.97 -8.30
N LEU A 234 -3.84 26.86 -7.99
CA LEU A 234 -3.59 26.09 -6.78
C LEU A 234 -2.24 25.36 -6.83
N GLU A 235 -1.80 24.95 -8.01
CA GLU A 235 -0.55 24.24 -8.23
C GLU A 235 0.67 25.12 -7.91
N ALA A 236 0.54 26.45 -8.10
CA ALA A 236 1.56 27.43 -7.80
C ALA A 236 1.77 27.68 -6.29
N ALA A 237 0.87 27.24 -5.42
CA ALA A 237 1.03 27.38 -3.97
C ALA A 237 2.11 26.41 -3.45
N PRO A 238 2.90 26.78 -2.42
CA PRO A 238 3.93 25.91 -1.87
C PRO A 238 3.33 24.68 -1.16
N PRO A 239 4.07 23.56 -1.05
CA PRO A 239 3.72 22.46 -0.14
C PRO A 239 3.41 22.95 1.27
N GLY A 240 2.43 22.33 1.94
CA GLY A 240 1.94 22.74 3.25
C GLY A 240 0.97 23.91 3.25
N TYR A 241 0.75 24.60 2.12
CA TYR A 241 -0.31 25.59 2.01
C TYR A 241 -1.68 24.98 2.33
N SER A 242 -2.49 25.72 3.07
CA SER A 242 -3.87 25.37 3.39
C SER A 242 -4.68 26.65 3.55
N GLU A 243 -5.78 26.76 2.83
CA GLU A 243 -6.66 27.92 2.92
C GLU A 243 -8.11 27.49 2.71
N THR A 244 -9.01 28.06 3.51
CA THR A 244 -10.45 27.96 3.24
C THR A 244 -10.93 29.23 2.56
N ARG A 245 -11.28 29.12 1.28
CA ARG A 245 -11.85 30.22 0.50
C ARG A 245 -13.28 29.91 0.12
N VAL A 246 -14.19 30.78 0.55
CA VAL A 246 -15.59 30.75 0.12
C VAL A 246 -16.28 29.39 0.38
N GLY A 247 -15.96 28.79 1.52
CA GLY A 247 -16.47 27.49 1.98
C GLY A 247 -15.66 26.28 1.49
N LEU A 248 -14.75 26.43 0.53
CA LEU A 248 -13.91 25.35 0.04
C LEU A 248 -12.56 25.35 0.76
N THR A 249 -12.17 24.21 1.33
CA THR A 249 -10.83 24.05 1.93
C THR A 249 -9.90 23.46 0.88
N VAL A 250 -8.85 24.18 0.52
CA VAL A 250 -7.81 23.71 -0.41
C VAL A 250 -6.49 23.62 0.33
N SER A 251 -5.80 22.50 0.19
CA SER A 251 -4.48 22.30 0.77
C SER A 251 -3.50 21.61 -0.18
N ARG A 252 -2.22 21.68 0.18
CA ARG A 252 -1.08 21.12 -0.55
C ARG A 252 -0.35 20.10 0.33
N PRO A 253 -0.98 18.94 0.63
CA PRO A 253 -0.55 18.06 1.71
C PRO A 253 0.58 17.09 1.31
N PHE A 254 1.23 17.29 0.16
CA PHE A 254 2.24 16.39 -0.37
C PHE A 254 3.60 17.09 -0.44
N PHE A 255 4.62 16.45 0.10
CA PHE A 255 5.98 16.98 0.19
C PHE A 255 6.95 16.06 -0.54
N SER A 256 7.75 16.61 -1.43
CA SER A 256 8.73 15.82 -2.19
C SER A 256 9.74 15.15 -1.24
N ILE A 257 9.98 13.86 -1.45
CA ILE A 257 11.07 13.12 -0.79
C ILE A 257 12.24 13.03 -1.77
N ASP A 258 12.04 12.28 -2.84
CA ASP A 258 13.03 12.05 -3.90
C ASP A 258 12.31 11.60 -5.18
N GLY A 259 12.79 12.05 -6.33
CA GLY A 259 12.17 11.81 -7.63
C GLY A 259 10.67 12.19 -7.65
N SER A 260 9.83 11.21 -7.95
CA SER A 260 8.36 11.35 -7.97
C SER A 260 7.66 10.90 -6.68
N THR A 261 8.41 10.43 -5.67
CA THR A 261 7.87 9.95 -4.41
C THR A 261 7.62 11.10 -3.43
N VAL A 262 6.45 11.10 -2.78
CA VAL A 262 6.06 12.15 -1.83
C VAL A 262 5.75 11.60 -0.44
N LEU A 263 6.01 12.39 0.59
CA LEU A 263 5.38 12.24 1.90
C LEU A 263 3.95 12.80 1.80
N ALA A 264 2.95 11.98 2.12
CA ALA A 264 1.54 12.31 1.93
C ALA A 264 0.82 12.56 3.27
N LEU A 265 0.35 13.79 3.48
CA LEU A 265 -0.52 14.18 4.61
C LEU A 265 -2.00 14.21 4.22
N ALA A 266 -2.35 13.50 3.15
CA ALA A 266 -3.71 13.17 2.78
C ALA A 266 -3.72 11.75 2.22
N ASP A 267 -4.60 10.90 2.72
CA ASP A 267 -4.72 9.51 2.31
C ASP A 267 -6.12 9.24 1.75
N THR A 268 -6.14 8.58 0.60
CA THR A 268 -7.36 8.18 -0.14
C THR A 268 -7.54 6.68 -0.18
N ASN A 269 -6.66 5.91 0.47
CA ASN A 269 -6.85 4.48 0.59
C ASN A 269 -8.06 4.20 1.49
N PRO A 270 -9.15 3.61 0.96
CA PRO A 270 -10.33 3.34 1.78
C PRO A 270 -10.08 2.31 2.89
N LEU A 271 -8.96 1.59 2.82
CA LEU A 271 -8.58 0.54 3.75
C LEU A 271 -7.58 1.02 4.81
N ALA A 272 -7.19 2.30 4.83
CA ALA A 272 -6.12 2.81 5.69
C ALA A 272 -6.34 2.51 7.18
N MET A 273 -7.59 2.56 7.64
CA MET A 273 -7.96 2.25 9.04
C MET A 273 -8.29 0.78 9.28
N VAL A 274 -8.28 -0.04 8.24
CA VAL A 274 -8.54 -1.48 8.35
C VAL A 274 -7.26 -2.17 8.77
N GLU A 275 -7.25 -2.70 9.99
CA GLU A 275 -6.09 -3.32 10.62
C GLU A 275 -6.40 -4.78 11.03
N ALA A 276 -5.44 -5.68 10.82
CA ALA A 276 -5.49 -7.08 11.24
C ALA A 276 -4.54 -7.40 12.39
N HIS A 277 -3.58 -6.52 12.69
CA HIS A 277 -2.66 -6.70 13.79
C HIS A 277 -3.30 -6.22 15.10
N PRO A 278 -3.35 -7.06 16.15
CA PRO A 278 -4.02 -6.71 17.42
C PRO A 278 -3.42 -5.48 18.11
N ASP A 279 -2.13 -5.22 17.91
CA ASP A 279 -1.38 -4.14 18.57
C ASP A 279 -1.29 -2.84 17.75
N LYS A 280 -2.08 -2.69 16.68
CA LYS A 280 -2.04 -1.52 15.82
C LYS A 280 -3.45 -0.97 15.61
N GLU A 281 -3.60 0.35 15.73
CA GLU A 281 -4.87 1.06 15.56
C GLU A 281 -4.91 1.77 14.20
N GLY A 282 -5.07 1.01 13.12
CA GLY A 282 -5.12 1.55 11.76
C GLY A 282 -3.84 2.30 11.35
N ASN A 283 -3.95 3.13 10.32
CA ASN A 283 -2.86 3.95 9.79
C ASN A 283 -3.27 5.42 9.68
N ALA A 284 -3.81 5.97 10.77
CA ALA A 284 -4.13 7.39 10.81
C ALA A 284 -2.85 8.21 10.55
N ILE A 285 -2.99 9.28 9.76
CA ILE A 285 -1.86 10.17 9.46
C ILE A 285 -1.40 10.83 10.75
N ASP A 286 -0.14 10.58 11.11
CA ASP A 286 0.51 11.20 12.26
C ASP A 286 1.99 11.43 11.95
N LEU A 287 2.48 12.64 12.15
CA LEU A 287 3.90 12.98 12.02
C LEU A 287 4.71 12.61 13.26
N GLY A 288 4.05 12.18 14.35
CA GLY A 288 4.69 11.82 15.61
C GLY A 288 5.32 13.02 16.32
N GLY A 289 4.75 14.22 16.14
CA GLY A 289 5.32 15.48 16.65
C GLY A 289 6.61 15.92 15.98
N LYS A 290 7.03 15.27 14.88
CA LYS A 290 8.23 15.64 14.10
C LYS A 290 7.89 16.54 12.93
N ASP A 291 8.85 17.36 12.53
CA ASP A 291 8.69 18.24 11.37
C ASP A 291 8.67 17.44 10.08
N VAL A 292 7.89 17.91 9.10
CA VAL A 292 7.86 17.34 7.75
C VAL A 292 9.27 17.29 7.12
N SER A 293 10.13 18.28 7.43
CA SER A 293 11.50 18.31 6.91
C SER A 293 12.42 17.24 7.53
N GLU A 294 12.14 16.78 8.75
CA GLU A 294 12.86 15.66 9.37
C GLU A 294 12.48 14.35 8.68
N TRP A 295 11.18 14.16 8.42
CA TRP A 295 10.64 13.04 7.67
C TRP A 295 11.21 12.95 6.25
N THR A 296 11.10 14.02 5.46
CA THR A 296 11.55 13.99 4.07
C THR A 296 13.05 13.79 3.95
N ARG A 297 13.85 14.36 4.87
CA ARG A 297 15.30 14.13 4.93
C ARG A 297 15.63 12.68 5.25
N SER A 298 15.04 12.12 6.31
CA SER A 298 15.29 10.73 6.71
C SER A 298 14.94 9.74 5.60
N LEU A 299 13.82 9.94 4.91
CA LEU A 299 13.40 9.10 3.79
C LEU A 299 14.28 9.29 2.56
N ALA A 300 14.72 10.52 2.26
CA ALA A 300 15.65 10.78 1.16
C ALA A 300 17.02 10.13 1.43
N ASP A 301 17.55 10.23 2.66
CA ASP A 301 18.79 9.58 3.06
C ASP A 301 18.67 8.05 2.96
N ALA A 302 17.53 7.48 3.35
CA ALA A 302 17.26 6.04 3.25
C ALA A 302 17.26 5.59 1.78
N LEU A 303 16.57 6.32 0.90
CA LEU A 303 16.57 6.06 -0.54
C LEU A 303 17.97 6.25 -1.15
N GLY A 304 18.77 7.18 -0.63
CA GLY A 304 20.17 7.39 -1.00
C GLY A 304 21.03 6.15 -0.73
N LEU A 305 20.89 5.51 0.44
CA LEU A 305 21.57 4.25 0.74
C LEU A 305 21.18 3.13 -0.23
N VAL A 306 19.89 3.03 -0.58
CA VAL A 306 19.43 2.04 -1.57
C VAL A 306 19.99 2.35 -2.95
N GLN A 307 20.03 3.63 -3.36
CA GLN A 307 20.60 4.05 -4.65
C GLN A 307 22.08 3.71 -4.77
N GLU A 308 22.86 3.88 -3.69
CA GLU A 308 24.30 3.62 -3.67
C GLU A 308 24.61 2.12 -3.78
N HIS A 309 23.88 1.28 -3.05
CA HIS A 309 24.23 -0.13 -2.89
C HIS A 309 23.36 -1.11 -3.70
N LEU A 310 22.15 -0.70 -4.08
CA LEU A 310 21.17 -1.50 -4.82
C LEU A 310 20.46 -0.65 -5.91
N PRO A 311 21.19 -0.09 -6.89
CA PRO A 311 20.65 0.87 -7.85
C PRO A 311 19.47 0.32 -8.68
N ASP A 312 19.50 -0.96 -9.06
CA ASP A 312 18.40 -1.58 -9.80
C ASP A 312 17.13 -1.69 -8.93
N LEU A 313 17.26 -2.07 -7.66
CA LEU A 313 16.14 -2.10 -6.70
C LEU A 313 15.60 -0.69 -6.46
N ARG A 314 16.48 0.32 -6.35
CA ARG A 314 16.07 1.73 -6.25
C ARG A 314 15.28 2.18 -7.48
N GLY A 315 15.67 1.74 -8.68
CA GLY A 315 14.92 1.98 -9.91
C GLY A 315 13.51 1.37 -9.88
N GLU A 316 13.36 0.17 -9.32
CA GLU A 316 12.03 -0.42 -9.11
C GLU A 316 11.21 0.33 -8.04
N ILE A 317 11.84 0.82 -6.97
CA ILE A 317 11.18 1.66 -5.96
C ILE A 317 10.60 2.92 -6.62
N GLU A 318 11.38 3.63 -7.45
CA GLU A 318 10.91 4.80 -8.22
C GLU A 318 9.71 4.48 -9.11
N LEU A 319 9.69 3.26 -9.65
CA LEU A 319 8.66 2.83 -10.58
C LEU A 319 7.32 2.58 -9.86
N PHE A 320 7.36 2.04 -8.64
CA PHE A 320 6.19 1.58 -7.89
C PHE A 320 5.70 2.59 -6.85
N VAL A 321 6.60 3.05 -5.98
CA VAL A 321 6.24 3.82 -4.78
C VAL A 321 5.96 5.26 -5.20
N GLN A 322 4.72 5.70 -5.01
CA GLN A 322 4.30 7.07 -5.30
C GLN A 322 4.20 7.90 -4.03
N GLN A 323 3.84 7.28 -2.90
CA GLN A 323 3.64 7.99 -1.65
C GLN A 323 4.00 7.16 -0.42
N ILE A 324 4.51 7.86 0.59
CA ILE A 324 4.74 7.35 1.93
C ILE A 324 3.86 8.17 2.89
N VAL A 325 3.03 7.49 3.67
CA VAL A 325 2.09 8.07 4.63
C VAL A 325 2.68 7.91 6.04
N PRO A 326 2.90 9.01 6.78
CA PRO A 326 3.46 8.94 8.13
C PRO A 326 2.40 8.48 9.12
N VAL A 327 2.76 7.52 9.99
CA VAL A 327 1.87 6.95 11.03
C VAL A 327 2.46 7.03 12.44
N GLY A 328 3.22 8.09 12.71
CA GLY A 328 3.76 8.42 14.03
C GLY A 328 5.29 8.34 14.11
N TYR A 329 5.82 8.48 15.32
CA TYR A 329 7.25 8.37 15.62
C TYR A 329 7.45 7.44 16.81
N HIS A 330 8.47 6.58 16.72
CA HIS A 330 8.84 5.67 17.80
C HIS A 330 10.36 5.58 17.89
N ALA A 331 10.90 5.73 19.10
CA ALA A 331 12.35 5.74 19.32
C ALA A 331 13.00 4.35 19.30
N GLU A 332 12.24 3.31 19.65
CA GLU A 332 12.76 1.94 19.86
C GLU A 332 12.16 0.88 18.92
N LYS A 333 10.96 1.16 18.38
CA LYS A 333 10.23 0.26 17.49
C LYS A 333 9.93 0.94 16.17
N HIS A 334 9.58 0.17 15.14
CA HIS A 334 9.12 0.71 13.87
C HIS A 334 7.86 -0.02 13.42
N LEU A 335 6.84 0.76 13.08
CA LEU A 335 5.58 0.27 12.52
C LEU A 335 5.55 0.58 11.04
N SER A 336 5.18 -0.41 10.23
CA SER A 336 4.99 -0.22 8.79
C SER A 336 3.84 -1.06 8.28
N ALA A 337 3.30 -0.70 7.12
CA ALA A 337 2.31 -1.50 6.41
C ALA A 337 2.21 -1.14 4.93
N SER A 338 1.70 -2.10 4.19
CA SER A 338 1.29 -1.98 2.80
C SER A 338 0.08 -2.87 2.57
N TYR A 339 -0.76 -2.47 1.61
CA TYR A 339 -2.02 -3.16 1.29
C TYR A 339 -1.95 -3.73 -0.12
N GLN A 340 -2.55 -4.91 -0.31
CA GLN A 340 -2.61 -5.55 -1.62
C GLN A 340 -3.37 -4.69 -2.64
N GLU A 341 -4.41 -3.98 -2.20
CA GLU A 341 -5.19 -3.08 -3.03
C GLU A 341 -4.46 -1.77 -3.33
N ALA A 342 -3.63 -1.28 -2.40
CA ALA A 342 -3.00 0.04 -2.46
C ALA A 342 -1.55 0.03 -2.96
N ILE A 343 -1.33 -0.62 -4.11
CA ILE A 343 0.00 -0.67 -4.76
C ILE A 343 0.50 0.74 -5.07
N GLY A 344 1.68 1.07 -4.54
CA GLY A 344 2.35 2.35 -4.63
C GLY A 344 2.21 3.23 -3.38
N THR A 345 1.57 2.73 -2.31
CA THR A 345 1.51 3.39 -0.99
C THR A 345 2.28 2.57 0.04
N ILE A 346 3.04 3.27 0.88
CA ILE A 346 3.64 2.73 2.09
C ILE A 346 3.17 3.53 3.30
N TYR A 347 2.84 2.85 4.39
CA TYR A 347 2.61 3.45 5.70
C TYR A 347 3.80 3.14 6.58
N MET A 348 4.36 4.12 7.28
CA MET A 348 5.42 3.85 8.25
C MET A 348 5.54 4.93 9.32
N SER A 349 6.06 4.55 10.49
CA SER A 349 6.47 5.47 11.55
C SER A 349 7.90 5.97 11.33
N LEU A 350 8.23 7.19 11.75
CA LEU A 350 9.60 7.67 11.72
C LEU A 350 10.39 7.03 12.86
N HIS A 351 11.66 6.75 12.58
CA HIS A 351 12.59 6.15 13.53
C HIS A 351 13.95 6.84 13.44
N PRO A 352 14.68 7.02 14.56
CA PRO A 352 15.97 7.73 14.57
C PRO A 352 17.10 6.99 13.82
N SER A 353 17.01 5.66 13.70
CA SER A 353 17.99 4.87 12.92
C SER A 353 17.71 4.94 11.43
N LEU A 354 18.69 5.45 10.67
CA LEU A 354 18.65 5.46 9.21
C LEU A 354 18.54 4.05 8.60
N MET A 355 19.24 3.06 9.18
CA MET A 355 19.14 1.68 8.71
C MET A 355 17.73 1.13 8.86
N THR A 356 17.05 1.40 9.98
CA THR A 356 15.64 1.03 10.15
C THR A 356 14.76 1.61 9.06
N MET A 357 14.95 2.89 8.70
CA MET A 357 14.16 3.52 7.64
C MET A 357 14.46 2.91 6.27
N ALA A 358 15.72 2.59 5.97
CA ALA A 358 16.12 1.92 4.73
C ALA A 358 15.55 0.48 4.64
N GLU A 359 15.63 -0.29 5.74
CA GLU A 359 15.00 -1.62 5.83
C GLU A 359 13.50 -1.54 5.56
N ALA A 360 12.79 -0.60 6.21
CA ALA A 360 11.34 -0.46 6.10
C ALA A 360 10.90 -0.09 4.67
N VAL A 361 11.60 0.86 4.03
CA VAL A 361 11.31 1.25 2.64
C VAL A 361 11.47 0.05 1.70
N ILE A 362 12.57 -0.71 1.81
CA ILE A 362 12.80 -1.91 1.00
C ILE A 362 11.73 -2.98 1.28
N HIS A 363 11.42 -3.20 2.56
CA HIS A 363 10.47 -4.22 3.00
C HIS A 363 9.06 -3.95 2.42
N GLU A 364 8.55 -2.74 2.63
CA GLU A 364 7.21 -2.37 2.17
C GLU A 364 7.13 -2.20 0.65
N PHE A 365 8.20 -1.75 -0.01
CA PHE A 365 8.29 -1.81 -1.46
C PHE A 365 8.20 -3.25 -1.98
N SER A 366 8.87 -4.20 -1.34
CA SER A 366 8.84 -5.61 -1.76
C SER A 366 7.43 -6.19 -1.69
N HIS A 367 6.64 -5.82 -0.67
CA HIS A 367 5.20 -6.15 -0.62
C HIS A 367 4.43 -5.53 -1.80
N ASN A 368 4.66 -4.25 -2.10
CA ASN A 368 4.05 -3.60 -3.26
C ASN A 368 4.39 -4.33 -4.58
N LYS A 369 5.64 -4.81 -4.72
CA LYS A 369 6.11 -5.55 -5.89
C LYS A 369 5.40 -6.90 -6.05
N ILE A 370 5.35 -7.73 -5.00
CA ILE A 370 4.67 -9.03 -5.08
C ILE A 370 3.13 -8.89 -5.11
N ASN A 371 2.55 -7.86 -4.51
CA ASN A 371 1.13 -7.56 -4.65
C ASN A 371 0.73 -7.30 -6.11
N ALA A 372 1.60 -6.65 -6.90
CA ALA A 372 1.37 -6.54 -8.34
C ALA A 372 1.43 -7.88 -9.07
N LEU A 373 2.20 -8.86 -8.58
CA LEU A 373 2.17 -10.22 -9.12
C LEU A 373 0.87 -10.94 -8.76
N PHE A 374 0.36 -10.79 -7.53
CA PHE A 374 -0.92 -11.38 -7.09
C PHE A 374 -2.13 -10.87 -7.89
N GLU A 375 -2.03 -9.69 -8.48
CA GLU A 375 -3.03 -9.19 -9.43
C GLU A 375 -3.07 -10.00 -10.74
N ILE A 376 -2.08 -10.85 -11.00
CA ILE A 376 -1.94 -11.61 -12.25
C ILE A 376 -2.01 -13.13 -12.00
N ASP A 377 -1.36 -13.62 -10.93
CA ASP A 377 -1.22 -15.04 -10.63
C ASP A 377 -1.15 -15.29 -9.11
N SER A 378 -1.69 -16.41 -8.62
CA SER A 378 -1.76 -16.72 -7.18
C SER A 378 -0.43 -17.16 -6.54
N VAL A 379 0.64 -17.38 -7.33
CA VAL A 379 1.99 -17.86 -6.94
C VAL A 379 2.01 -19.26 -6.31
N LEU A 380 1.15 -19.54 -5.33
CA LEU A 380 0.98 -20.82 -4.66
C LEU A 380 -0.46 -21.33 -4.82
N GLU A 381 -0.62 -22.62 -5.07
CA GLU A 381 -1.93 -23.30 -5.09
C GLU A 381 -2.46 -23.55 -3.68
N ASN A 382 -1.56 -23.73 -2.70
CA ASN A 382 -1.88 -23.98 -1.28
C ASN A 382 -1.54 -22.79 -0.38
N ALA A 383 -1.72 -21.56 -0.90
CA ALA A 383 -1.29 -20.34 -0.23
C ALA A 383 -1.89 -20.12 1.16
N PHE A 384 -3.16 -20.52 1.35
CA PHE A 384 -3.97 -20.13 2.52
C PHE A 384 -4.22 -21.24 3.54
N SER A 385 -3.82 -22.48 3.27
CA SER A 385 -3.98 -23.62 4.18
C SER A 385 -3.07 -24.79 3.78
N PRO A 386 -2.48 -25.54 4.74
CA PRO A 386 -2.59 -25.40 6.20
C PRO A 386 -1.77 -24.22 6.74
N LEU A 387 -1.73 -24.07 8.08
CA LEU A 387 -0.90 -23.08 8.76
C LEU A 387 0.48 -23.65 9.10
N TYR A 388 1.49 -22.80 9.08
CA TYR A 388 2.90 -23.13 9.30
C TYR A 388 3.53 -22.17 10.29
N THR A 389 4.64 -22.56 10.90
CA THR A 389 5.46 -21.68 11.73
C THR A 389 5.96 -20.48 10.92
N SER A 390 6.00 -19.32 11.56
CA SER A 390 6.43 -18.06 10.95
C SER A 390 7.74 -17.60 11.59
N PRO A 391 8.76 -17.18 10.81
CA PRO A 391 10.04 -16.73 11.37
C PRO A 391 9.94 -15.35 12.05
N VAL A 392 8.87 -14.61 11.77
CA VAL A 392 8.69 -13.21 12.21
C VAL A 392 7.54 -13.02 13.20
N ARG A 393 6.75 -14.07 13.44
CA ARG A 393 5.57 -14.01 14.32
C ARG A 393 5.42 -15.30 15.11
N PRO A 394 4.96 -15.23 16.38
CA PRO A 394 4.81 -16.41 17.23
C PRO A 394 3.62 -17.29 16.82
N ASP A 395 2.59 -16.73 16.18
CA ASP A 395 1.41 -17.47 15.74
C ASP A 395 1.61 -18.12 14.35
N PRO A 396 1.10 -19.35 14.12
CA PRO A 396 1.14 -19.98 12.81
C PRO A 396 0.41 -19.15 11.74
N ARG A 397 1.00 -19.09 10.54
CA ARG A 397 0.42 -18.36 9.39
C ARG A 397 0.28 -19.25 8.16
N PRO A 398 -0.60 -18.91 7.22
CA PRO A 398 -0.59 -19.55 5.91
C PRO A 398 0.72 -19.30 5.17
N LEU A 399 1.07 -20.17 4.21
CA LEU A 399 2.29 -20.03 3.40
C LEU A 399 2.39 -18.68 2.70
N HIS A 400 1.26 -18.09 2.32
CA HIS A 400 1.21 -16.75 1.75
C HIS A 400 1.93 -15.72 2.64
N GLY A 401 1.68 -15.74 3.97
CA GLY A 401 2.33 -14.82 4.90
C GLY A 401 3.82 -15.08 5.06
N VAL A 402 4.25 -16.35 5.00
CA VAL A 402 5.67 -16.72 5.07
C VAL A 402 6.41 -16.30 3.79
N LEU A 403 5.79 -16.50 2.62
CA LEU A 403 6.29 -16.06 1.33
C LEU A 403 6.51 -14.53 1.30
N LEU A 404 5.51 -13.77 1.77
CA LEU A 404 5.63 -12.30 1.89
C LEU A 404 6.84 -11.91 2.74
N ALA A 405 7.05 -12.56 3.88
CA ALA A 405 8.17 -12.28 4.76
C ALA A 405 9.52 -12.53 4.08
N VAL A 406 9.71 -13.71 3.48
CA VAL A 406 10.97 -14.05 2.78
C VAL A 406 11.22 -13.11 1.61
N HIS A 407 10.19 -12.83 0.79
CA HIS A 407 10.31 -11.92 -0.34
C HIS A 407 10.73 -10.51 0.10
N ALA A 408 10.25 -10.03 1.24
CA ALA A 408 10.56 -8.69 1.73
C ALA A 408 11.90 -8.58 2.48
N PHE A 409 12.35 -9.64 3.17
CA PHE A 409 13.61 -9.61 3.93
C PHE A 409 14.84 -10.00 3.10
N LEU A 410 14.69 -10.68 1.97
CA LEU A 410 15.83 -11.02 1.10
C LEU A 410 16.53 -9.77 0.53
N PRO A 411 15.83 -8.77 -0.06
CA PRO A 411 16.48 -7.55 -0.55
C PRO A 411 17.10 -6.72 0.59
N VAL A 412 16.56 -6.81 1.80
CA VAL A 412 17.17 -6.19 2.98
C VAL A 412 18.51 -6.87 3.31
N ALA A 413 18.57 -8.21 3.37
CA ALA A 413 19.83 -8.93 3.55
C ALA A 413 20.86 -8.53 2.47
N ARG A 414 20.38 -8.34 1.24
CA ARG A 414 21.22 -7.92 0.11
C ARG A 414 21.79 -6.52 0.29
N LEU A 415 21.04 -5.57 0.87
CA LEU A 415 21.56 -4.24 1.19
C LEU A 415 22.74 -4.33 2.17
N TYR A 416 22.56 -5.08 3.26
CA TYR A 416 23.59 -5.28 4.29
C TYR A 416 24.88 -5.87 3.70
N GLU A 417 24.74 -6.92 2.90
CA GLU A 417 25.87 -7.56 2.21
C GLU A 417 26.64 -6.57 1.34
N ARG A 418 25.94 -5.78 0.50
CA ARG A 418 26.56 -4.78 -0.38
C ARG A 418 27.25 -3.65 0.40
N MET A 419 26.66 -3.22 1.51
CA MET A 419 27.26 -2.21 2.38
C MET A 419 28.56 -2.70 3.03
N ILE A 420 28.59 -3.97 3.46
CA ILE A 420 29.79 -4.60 4.03
C ILE A 420 30.88 -4.70 2.97
N GLU A 421 30.56 -5.20 1.77
CA GLU A 421 31.50 -5.31 0.66
C GLU A 421 32.09 -3.95 0.25
N ALA A 422 31.27 -2.89 0.29
CA ALA A 422 31.69 -1.53 -0.01
C ALA A 422 32.48 -0.87 1.16
N GLY A 423 32.55 -1.50 2.33
CA GLY A 423 33.18 -0.94 3.52
C GLY A 423 32.49 0.32 4.06
N HIS A 424 31.18 0.46 3.82
CA HIS A 424 30.40 1.64 4.19
C HIS A 424 30.51 1.91 5.70
N PRO A 425 30.66 3.17 6.17
CA PRO A 425 30.86 3.46 7.59
C PRO A 425 29.78 2.89 8.53
N LEU A 426 28.51 2.91 8.12
CA LEU A 426 27.41 2.32 8.90
C LEU A 426 27.55 0.80 9.10
N ALA A 427 28.24 0.08 8.20
CA ALA A 427 28.47 -1.35 8.35
C ALA A 427 29.40 -1.68 9.55
N LYS A 428 30.10 -0.67 10.08
CA LYS A 428 30.97 -0.77 11.27
C LYS A 428 30.23 -0.38 12.56
N ALA A 429 28.99 0.07 12.49
CA ALA A 429 28.23 0.49 13.65
C ALA A 429 27.90 -0.71 14.56
N PRO A 430 27.83 -0.51 15.89
CA PRO A 430 27.39 -1.55 16.83
C PRO A 430 26.03 -2.14 16.42
N GLY A 431 25.89 -3.46 16.53
CA GLY A 431 24.66 -4.17 16.20
C GLY A 431 24.39 -4.39 14.70
N PHE A 432 25.16 -3.79 13.77
CA PHE A 432 24.94 -3.96 12.33
C PHE A 432 25.08 -5.43 11.89
N SER A 433 26.18 -6.09 12.27
CA SER A 433 26.43 -7.49 11.96
C SER A 433 25.43 -8.45 12.63
N GLU A 434 25.00 -8.14 13.85
CA GLU A 434 24.00 -8.92 14.58
C GLU A 434 22.62 -8.81 13.92
N ARG A 435 22.24 -7.61 13.49
CA ARG A 435 21.01 -7.38 12.71
C ARG A 435 21.05 -8.13 11.39
N PHE A 436 22.18 -8.10 10.67
CA PHE A 436 22.36 -8.85 9.43
C PHE A 436 22.22 -10.35 9.65
N ALA A 437 22.87 -10.91 10.67
CA ALA A 437 22.75 -12.32 11.02
C ALA A 437 21.30 -12.71 11.33
N ARG A 438 20.57 -11.88 12.08
CA ARG A 438 19.14 -12.09 12.38
C ARG A 438 18.26 -12.08 11.13
N ILE A 439 18.50 -11.14 10.21
CA ILE A 439 17.75 -11.08 8.94
C ILE A 439 17.99 -12.34 8.10
N ARG A 440 19.24 -12.81 8.03
CA ARG A 440 19.57 -14.06 7.33
C ARG A 440 18.92 -15.28 7.97
N GLN A 441 18.89 -15.34 9.30
CA GLN A 441 18.15 -16.39 10.03
C GLN A 441 16.65 -16.38 9.69
N ILE A 442 16.01 -15.21 9.73
CA ILE A 442 14.59 -15.04 9.36
C ILE A 442 14.33 -15.56 7.93
N ASN A 443 15.18 -15.17 6.99
CA ASN A 443 15.06 -15.62 5.60
C ASN A 443 15.26 -17.12 5.46
N ALA A 444 16.24 -17.71 6.16
CA ALA A 444 16.54 -19.13 6.08
C ALA A 444 15.37 -19.99 6.60
N GLU A 445 14.85 -19.65 7.79
CA GLU A 445 13.70 -20.34 8.40
C GLU A 445 12.45 -20.22 7.51
N GLY A 446 12.16 -19.02 7.00
CA GLY A 446 11.02 -18.80 6.12
C GLY A 446 11.16 -19.52 4.77
N ALA A 447 12.36 -19.50 4.18
CA ALA A 447 12.64 -20.15 2.90
C ALA A 447 12.47 -21.67 3.02
N GLU A 448 12.96 -22.29 4.09
CA GLU A 448 12.78 -23.73 4.33
C GLU A 448 11.30 -24.13 4.42
N VAL A 449 10.48 -23.31 5.10
CA VAL A 449 9.03 -23.52 5.18
C VAL A 449 8.38 -23.41 3.79
N VAL A 450 8.65 -22.33 3.04
CA VAL A 450 8.00 -22.09 1.74
C VAL A 450 8.45 -23.09 0.68
N LEU A 451 9.75 -23.38 0.59
CA LEU A 451 10.32 -24.31 -0.39
C LEU A 451 9.94 -25.77 -0.10
N GLY A 452 9.86 -26.14 1.18
CA GLY A 452 9.49 -27.51 1.59
C GLY A 452 8.00 -27.82 1.46
N ASN A 453 7.13 -26.81 1.55
CA ASN A 453 5.68 -27.01 1.64
C ASN A 453 4.87 -26.35 0.51
N GLY A 454 5.45 -25.43 -0.24
CA GLY A 454 4.79 -24.70 -1.31
C GLY A 454 4.46 -25.59 -2.51
N ARG A 455 3.24 -25.44 -3.04
CA ARG A 455 2.84 -25.96 -4.35
C ARG A 455 2.77 -24.78 -5.33
N PRO A 456 3.87 -24.44 -6.03
CA PRO A 456 3.91 -23.25 -6.85
C PRO A 456 3.08 -23.41 -8.12
N THR A 457 2.43 -22.33 -8.55
CA THR A 457 1.96 -22.19 -9.94
C THR A 457 3.15 -22.12 -10.89
N ARG A 458 2.91 -22.13 -12.21
CA ARG A 458 3.99 -21.96 -13.21
C ARG A 458 4.79 -20.66 -12.98
N VAL A 459 4.10 -19.57 -12.68
CA VAL A 459 4.72 -18.26 -12.39
C VAL A 459 5.41 -18.30 -11.03
N GLY A 460 4.74 -18.86 -10.02
CA GLY A 460 5.30 -18.94 -8.68
C GLY A 460 6.53 -19.83 -8.57
N LYS A 461 6.69 -20.80 -9.47
CA LYS A 461 7.91 -21.62 -9.52
C LYS A 461 9.14 -20.76 -9.75
N ALA A 462 9.08 -19.75 -10.62
CA ALA A 462 10.22 -18.86 -10.86
C ALA A 462 10.57 -18.01 -9.63
N VAL A 463 9.56 -17.56 -8.88
CA VAL A 463 9.76 -16.85 -7.61
C VAL A 463 10.39 -17.76 -6.56
N LEU A 464 9.93 -19.00 -6.43
CA LEU A 464 10.51 -19.97 -5.49
C LEU A 464 11.93 -20.39 -5.91
N ASP A 465 12.17 -20.58 -7.21
CA ASP A 465 13.52 -20.87 -7.74
C ASP A 465 14.49 -19.71 -7.44
N GLU A 466 14.02 -18.46 -7.47
CA GLU A 466 14.81 -17.29 -7.05
C GLU A 466 15.11 -17.30 -5.55
N ILE A 467 14.09 -17.55 -4.71
CA ILE A 467 14.25 -17.67 -3.26
C ILE A 467 15.26 -18.76 -2.92
N GLN A 468 15.19 -19.93 -3.59
CA GLN A 468 16.16 -21.01 -3.41
C GLN A 468 17.60 -20.56 -3.71
N ARG A 469 17.82 -19.82 -4.80
CA ARG A 469 19.18 -19.33 -5.14
C ARG A 469 19.74 -18.42 -4.06
N TRP A 470 18.92 -17.53 -3.50
CA TRP A 470 19.36 -16.64 -2.42
C TRP A 470 19.52 -17.35 -1.09
N HIS A 471 18.68 -18.34 -0.79
CA HIS A 471 18.84 -19.20 0.38
C HIS A 471 20.17 -19.96 0.33
N ASP A 472 20.49 -20.57 -0.81
CA ASP A 472 21.74 -21.29 -1.02
C ASP A 472 22.96 -20.37 -0.95
N HIS A 473 22.83 -19.14 -1.45
CA HIS A 473 23.86 -18.10 -1.36
C HIS A 473 24.20 -17.78 0.10
N TYR A 474 23.20 -17.45 0.93
CA TYR A 474 23.45 -17.10 2.33
C TYR A 474 23.86 -18.30 3.19
N LYS A 475 23.38 -19.52 2.88
CA LYS A 475 23.86 -20.74 3.54
C LYS A 475 25.36 -20.98 3.34
N LYS A 476 25.89 -20.70 2.15
CA LYS A 476 27.34 -20.81 1.88
C LYS A 476 28.17 -19.78 2.62
N MET A 477 27.58 -18.65 2.99
CA MET A 477 28.26 -17.58 3.71
C MET A 477 28.36 -17.86 5.22
N ASP A 478 27.48 -18.72 5.74
CA ASP A 478 27.51 -19.20 7.13
C ASP A 478 28.36 -20.46 7.35
N ALA A 479 28.72 -21.14 6.26
CA ALA A 479 29.57 -22.33 6.26
C ALA A 479 31.06 -21.94 6.21
#